data_AF-A0A924JVA2-F1
#
_entry.id   AF-A0A924JVA2-F1
#
_cell.length_a   1.000
_cell.length_b   1.000
_cell.length_c   1.000
_cell.angle_alpha   90.00
_cell.angle_beta   90.00
_cell.angle_gamma   90.00
#
_symmetry.space_group_name_H-M   'P 1'
#
loop_
_entity.id
_entity.type
_entity.pdbx_description
1 polymer ?
#
loop_
_entity_poly.entity_id
_entity_poly.type
_entity_poly.pdbx_seq_one_letter_code
_entity_poly.pdbx_strand_id
1 'polypeptide(L)' 'MTSYTVNDLDTRLQPSPLMPVLFVGHGNPMNSISDNAFTRKWSEVGEGLPEAQAIVVISAHWQTPGQTHITDAP' A
#
# COMPACT_ATOMS: atom_id res chain seq x y z
N MET A 1 9.08 -14.64 -19.28
CA MET A 1 8.75 -13.74 -18.16
C MET A 1 7.85 -12.66 -18.70
N THR A 2 6.63 -12.54 -18.18
CA THR A 2 5.70 -11.47 -18.58
C THR A 2 6.23 -10.16 -18.02
N SER A 3 6.42 -9.15 -18.88
CA SER A 3 6.78 -7.80 -18.45
C SER A 3 5.49 -7.10 -18.03
N TYR A 4 5.49 -6.47 -16.85
CA TYR A 4 4.38 -5.68 -16.32
C TYR A 4 4.80 -4.22 -16.27
N THR A 5 3.86 -3.31 -16.51
CA THR A 5 4.08 -1.87 -16.40
C THR A 5 2.90 -1.20 -15.71
N VAL A 6 3.14 -0.04 -15.11
CA VAL A 6 2.11 0.83 -14.52
C VAL A 6 0.95 1.12 -15.50
N ASN A 7 1.23 1.18 -16.81
CA ASN A 7 0.20 1.42 -17.82
C ASN A 7 -0.81 0.27 -17.93
N ASP A 8 -0.46 -0.95 -17.50
CA ASP A 8 -1.36 -2.10 -17.56
C ASP A 8 -2.49 -1.98 -16.51
N LEU A 9 -2.34 -1.12 -15.50
CA LEU A 9 -3.34 -0.89 -14.45
C LEU A 9 -4.68 -0.39 -15.02
N ASP A 10 -4.66 0.40 -16.09
CA ASP A 10 -5.86 0.94 -16.74
C ASP A 10 -6.82 -0.16 -17.23
N THR A 11 -6.29 -1.34 -17.53
CA THR A 11 -7.08 -2.49 -18.01
C THR A 11 -7.38 -3.51 -16.92
N ARG A 12 -6.68 -3.44 -15.78
CA ARG A 12 -6.80 -4.37 -14.65
C ARG A 12 -7.71 -3.86 -13.53
N LEU A 13 -7.78 -2.54 -13.36
CA LEU A 13 -8.57 -1.90 -12.32
C LEU A 13 -9.90 -1.41 -12.88
N GLN A 14 -10.95 -1.51 -12.07
CA GLN A 14 -12.27 -0.99 -12.42
C GLN A 14 -12.55 0.27 -11.58
N PRO A 15 -13.42 1.19 -12.04
CA PRO A 15 -13.84 2.30 -11.20
C PRO A 15 -14.44 1.80 -9.89
N SER A 16 -13.99 2.36 -8.77
CA SER A 16 -14.50 2.04 -7.43
C SER A 16 -15.14 3.26 -6.77
N PRO A 17 -16.03 3.06 -5.79
CA PRO A 17 -16.39 4.12 -4.84
C PRO A 17 -15.14 4.66 -4.12
N LEU A 18 -15.28 5.81 -3.45
CA LEU A 18 -14.18 6.39 -2.69
C LEU A 18 -13.67 5.41 -1.62
N MET A 19 -12.40 5.02 -1.73
CA MET A 19 -11.75 4.11 -0.80
C MET A 19 -11.15 4.86 0.40
N PRO A 20 -11.06 4.23 1.58
CA PRO A 20 -10.44 4.84 2.74
C PRO A 20 -8.93 5.04 2.55
N VAL A 21 -8.39 6.08 3.18
CA VAL A 21 -6.95 6.37 3.22
C VAL A 21 -6.45 6.21 4.65
N LEU A 22 -5.33 5.51 4.80
CA LEU A 22 -4.67 5.31 6.09
C LEU A 22 -3.33 6.03 6.12
N PHE A 23 -3.08 6.79 7.20
CA PHE A 23 -1.75 7.29 7.52
C PHE A 23 -1.17 6.46 8.66
N VAL A 24 -0.13 5.70 8.38
CA VAL A 24 0.44 4.72 9.32
C VAL A 24 1.84 5.16 9.74
N GLY A 25 1.96 5.58 11.00
CA GLY A 25 3.26 5.79 11.63
C GLY A 25 3.83 4.45 12.09
N HIS A 26 4.99 4.06 11.56
CA HIS A 26 5.64 2.81 11.97
C HIS A 26 6.74 3.03 13.03
N GLY A 27 7.41 4.19 13.05
CA GLY A 27 8.46 4.46 14.04
C GLY A 27 9.54 3.39 14.01
N ASN A 28 9.79 2.74 15.15
CA ASN A 28 10.68 1.59 15.24
C ASN A 28 10.19 0.46 14.30
N PRO A 29 11.02 -0.08 13.40
CA PRO A 29 10.64 -1.16 12.49
C PRO A 29 9.95 -2.35 13.16
N MET A 30 10.31 -2.66 14.41
CA MET A 30 9.72 -3.76 15.19
C MET A 30 8.22 -3.59 15.45
N ASN A 31 7.72 -2.35 15.45
CA ASN A 31 6.28 -2.08 15.56
C ASN A 31 5.51 -2.63 14.34
N SER A 32 6.16 -2.80 13.19
CA SER A 32 5.53 -3.24 11.94
C SER A 32 5.72 -4.72 11.63
N ILE A 33 6.79 -5.35 12.14
CA ILE A 33 7.18 -6.71 11.73
C ILE A 33 6.99 -7.78 12.81
N SER A 34 6.82 -7.38 14.08
CA SER A 34 6.64 -8.31 15.19
C SER A 34 5.19 -8.36 15.64
N ASP A 35 4.78 -9.49 16.23
CA ASP A 35 3.49 -9.56 16.92
C ASP A 35 3.53 -8.68 18.18
N ASN A 36 2.77 -7.59 18.16
CA ASN A 36 2.70 -6.61 19.22
C ASN A 36 1.35 -5.87 19.17
N ALA A 37 1.16 -4.83 19.99
CA ALA A 37 -0.11 -4.09 20.02
C ALA A 37 -0.41 -3.32 18.72
N PHE A 38 0.62 -2.84 18.02
CA PHE A 38 0.47 -2.11 16.75
C PHE A 38 0.06 -3.04 15.61
N THR A 39 0.79 -4.15 15.40
CA THR A 39 0.48 -5.09 14.33
C THR A 39 -0.89 -5.72 14.50
N ARG A 40 -1.27 -6.11 15.74
CA ARG A 40 -2.63 -6.59 16.02
C ARG A 40 -3.69 -5.54 15.72
N LYS A 41 -3.45 -4.27 16.10
CA LYS A 41 -4.41 -3.21 15.79
C LYS A 41 -4.52 -2.95 14.29
N TRP A 42 -3.41 -3.03 13.55
CA TRP A 42 -3.43 -2.88 12.09
C TRP A 42 -4.17 -4.02 11.41
N SER A 43 -4.02 -5.27 11.89
CA SER A 43 -4.82 -6.40 11.41
C SER A 43 -6.31 -6.18 11.64
N GLU A 44 -6.71 -5.80 12.85
CA GLU A 44 -8.12 -5.47 13.16
C GLU A 44 -8.68 -4.36 12.24
N VAL A 45 -7.90 -3.32 11.96
CA VAL A 45 -8.32 -2.24 11.05
C VAL A 45 -8.44 -2.79 9.63
N GLY A 46 -7.47 -3.58 9.17
CA GLY A 46 -7.45 -4.18 7.84
C GLY A 46 -8.64 -5.10 7.57
N GLU A 47 -9.06 -5.88 8.56
CA GLU A 47 -10.25 -6.75 8.49
C GLU A 47 -11.56 -5.95 8.29
N GLY A 48 -11.58 -4.68 8.71
CA GLY A 48 -12.74 -3.80 8.55
C GLY A 48 -12.76 -2.98 7.25
N LEU A 49 -11.72 -3.08 6.41
CA LEU A 49 -11.65 -2.33 5.16
C LEU A 49 -12.46 -3.00 4.04
N PRO A 50 -13.04 -2.22 3.10
CA PRO A 50 -13.62 -2.80 1.89
C PRO A 50 -12.53 -3.49 1.05
N GLU A 51 -12.94 -4.48 0.25
CA GLU A 51 -12.06 -5.17 -0.68
C GLU A 51 -11.46 -4.18 -1.69
N ALA A 52 -10.13 -4.16 -1.79
CA ALA A 52 -9.39 -3.26 -2.67
C ALA A 52 -8.78 -4.04 -3.83
N GLN A 53 -8.94 -3.53 -5.06
CA GLN A 53 -8.31 -4.12 -6.25
C GLN A 53 -6.79 -3.91 -6.28
N ALA A 54 -6.29 -2.89 -5.58
CA ALA A 54 -4.88 -2.57 -5.44
C ALA A 54 -4.63 -1.75 -4.17
N ILE A 55 -3.40 -1.79 -3.66
CA ILE A 55 -2.93 -0.93 -2.57
C ILE A 55 -1.81 -0.04 -3.11
N VAL A 56 -1.98 1.28 -2.98
CA VAL A 56 -0.94 2.25 -3.28
C VAL A 56 -0.25 2.64 -1.97
N VAL A 57 1.05 2.37 -1.86
CA VAL A 57 1.85 2.70 -0.68
C VAL A 57 2.77 3.89 -0.99
N ILE A 58 2.64 4.95 -0.21
CA ILE A 58 3.55 6.09 -0.23
C ILE A 58 4.41 5.99 1.03
N SER A 59 5.73 5.88 0.87
CA SER A 59 6.65 5.68 1.98
C SER A 59 7.60 6.85 2.15
N ALA A 60 7.77 7.33 3.39
CA ALA A 60 8.75 8.36 3.74
C ALA A 60 10.21 7.92 3.48
N HIS A 61 10.45 6.61 3.39
CA HIS A 61 11.76 6.04 3.10
C HIS A 61 11.99 5.79 1.61
N TRP A 62 10.98 5.96 0.75
CA TRP A 62 11.13 5.89 -0.69
C TRP A 62 11.48 7.27 -1.26
N GLN A 63 12.75 7.66 -1.14
CA GLN A 63 13.22 8.95 -1.63
C GLN A 63 13.79 8.82 -3.04
N THR A 64 13.27 9.64 -3.96
CA THR A 64 13.69 9.68 -5.35
C THR A 64 14.17 11.09 -5.72
N PRO A 65 15.25 11.24 -6.51
CA PRO A 65 15.76 12.57 -6.85
C PRO A 65 14.81 13.33 -7.77
N GLY A 66 14.25 14.45 -7.31
CA GLY A 66 13.60 15.47 -8.17
C GLY A 66 12.29 15.07 -8.89
N GLN A 67 11.84 13.82 -8.77
CA GLN A 67 10.65 13.32 -9.45
C GLN A 67 9.98 12.21 -8.65
N THR A 68 8.69 11.98 -8.91
CA THR A 68 7.96 10.81 -8.40
C THR A 68 8.43 9.56 -9.14
N HIS A 69 8.63 8.47 -8.41
CA HIS A 69 8.92 7.16 -8.99
C HIS A 69 7.85 6.17 -8.52
N ILE A 70 7.39 5.34 -9.44
CA ILE A 70 6.37 4.32 -9.19
C ILE A 70 6.97 2.99 -9.60
N THR A 71 6.83 2.00 -8.74
CA THR A 71 7.10 0.60 -9.05
C THR A 71 5.85 -0.21 -8.79
N ASP A 72 5.61 -1.21 -9.61
CA ASP A 72 4.56 -2.19 -9.44
C ASP A 72 5.15 -3.60 -9.35
N ALA A 73 4.38 -4.49 -8.72
CA ALA A 73 4.62 -5.93 -8.74
C ALA A 73 3.27 -6.61 -9.04
N PRO A 74 3.26 -7.70 -9.83
CA PRO A 74 2.02 -8.36 -10.27
C PRO A 74 1.18 -8.91 -9.12
#